data_AF-A0A1C6SX12-F1
#
_entry.id   AF-A0A1C6SX12-F1
#
_cell.length_a   1.000
_cell.length_b   1.000
_cell.length_c   1.000
_cell.angle_alpha   90.00
_cell.angle_beta   90.00
_cell.angle_gamma   90.00
#
_symmetry.space_group_name_H-M   'P 1'
#
loop_
_entity.id
_entity.type
_entity.pdbx_description
1 polymer ?
#
loop_
_entity_poly.entity_id
_entity_poly.type
_entity_poly.pdbx_seq_one_letter_code
_entity_poly.pdbx_strand_id
1 'polypeptide(L)'
;MSDDIAATDLDKDVRAELLSLAKPVAETVARHLVATGRLIDDDPAEALAHALAARRLASRISAVREAVGLAAYHAGEWQSAIAELRTYHRMSGLQSHLAVLADCERALGRPERAIDLFRGADQDKLDQAVAIELLIVAAGARGDLGQKDAAVAMLQVRELTADEPTPWAARLRYAYADALLAVGRRDEAREWFSRAADADSDGETDAAERLLELDGVLIEGDDEDEAALEDMVAGPGSPGAVAVHPDADLTGGGDQADDADSAPSSVDVDRNPVPQLDDLADDELTDEEARDLVSERDDVSDREDVAGHGTSEDVESDGPSRDVEGDGASDDVGRDEVSDGVDRRGPEAEGR
;
A
#
# COMPACT_ATOMS: atom_id res chain seq x y z
N MET A 1 -23.70 -2.92 -17.97
CA MET A 1 -23.35 -1.51 -17.69
C MET A 1 -24.62 -0.76 -17.39
N SER A 2 -24.76 -0.23 -16.17
CA SER A 2 -25.96 0.51 -15.75
C SER A 2 -26.13 1.81 -16.53
N ASP A 3 -27.39 2.22 -16.74
CA ASP A 3 -27.75 3.48 -17.41
C ASP A 3 -27.40 4.72 -16.58
N ASP A 4 -27.15 4.56 -15.27
CA ASP A 4 -26.80 5.64 -14.35
C ASP A 4 -25.31 6.06 -14.41
N ILE A 5 -24.50 5.40 -15.24
CA ILE A 5 -23.08 5.72 -15.41
C ILE A 5 -22.92 6.62 -16.63
N ALA A 6 -22.62 7.91 -16.38
CA ALA A 6 -22.35 8.86 -17.44
C ALA A 6 -20.85 8.99 -17.69
N ALA A 7 -20.46 9.16 -18.96
CA ALA A 7 -19.07 9.49 -19.31
C ALA A 7 -18.59 10.82 -18.69
N THR A 8 -19.53 11.66 -18.24
CA THR A 8 -19.22 12.91 -17.57
C THR A 8 -18.72 12.77 -16.15
N ASP A 9 -18.98 11.61 -15.54
CA ASP A 9 -18.59 11.29 -14.16
C ASP A 9 -17.09 10.94 -14.08
N LEU A 10 -16.44 10.71 -15.22
CA LEU A 10 -14.99 10.51 -15.28
C LEU A 10 -14.26 11.83 -15.04
N ASP A 11 -13.13 11.76 -14.34
CA ASP A 11 -12.26 12.91 -14.14
C ASP A 11 -11.93 13.60 -15.48
N LYS A 12 -11.90 14.93 -15.43
CA LYS A 12 -11.76 15.75 -16.63
C LYS A 12 -10.43 15.53 -17.35
N ASP A 13 -9.36 15.26 -16.61
CA ASP A 13 -8.00 15.12 -17.14
C ASP A 13 -7.86 13.74 -17.78
N VAL A 14 -8.41 12.69 -17.14
CA VAL A 14 -8.50 11.34 -17.73
C VAL A 14 -9.35 11.36 -19.00
N ARG A 15 -10.49 12.05 -18.98
CA ARG A 15 -11.34 12.20 -20.17
C ARG A 15 -10.65 12.96 -21.31
N ALA A 16 -9.70 13.86 -20.99
CA ALA A 16 -8.92 14.56 -22.00
C ALA A 16 -8.01 13.61 -22.80
N GLU A 17 -7.47 12.55 -22.18
CA GLU A 17 -6.70 11.51 -22.89
C GLU A 17 -7.53 10.79 -23.96
N LEU A 18 -8.83 10.68 -23.75
CA LEU A 18 -9.76 10.00 -24.66
C LEU A 18 -10.14 10.84 -25.90
N LEU A 19 -9.75 12.11 -25.96
CA LEU A 19 -10.09 13.01 -27.09
C LEU A 19 -9.50 12.57 -28.43
N SER A 20 -8.46 11.74 -28.40
CA SER A 20 -7.87 11.12 -29.59
C SER A 20 -8.75 10.04 -30.23
N LEU A 21 -9.73 9.52 -29.49
CA LEU A 21 -10.64 8.47 -29.94
C LEU A 21 -11.88 9.05 -30.64
N ALA A 22 -12.53 8.25 -31.48
CA ALA A 22 -13.84 8.62 -32.03
C ALA A 22 -14.85 8.80 -30.90
N LYS A 23 -15.68 9.85 -30.96
CA LYS A 23 -16.61 10.24 -29.87
C LYS A 23 -17.42 9.06 -29.27
N PRO A 24 -18.05 8.16 -30.06
CA PRO A 24 -18.80 7.04 -29.49
C PRO A 24 -17.93 6.04 -28.72
N VAL A 25 -16.68 5.85 -29.17
CA VAL A 25 -15.70 4.98 -28.50
C VAL A 25 -15.20 5.64 -27.22
N ALA A 26 -14.87 6.92 -27.26
CA ALA A 26 -14.44 7.68 -26.08
C ALA A 26 -15.52 7.64 -24.97
N GLU A 27 -16.79 7.82 -25.33
CA GLU A 27 -17.91 7.77 -24.40
C GLU A 27 -18.08 6.37 -23.78
N THR A 28 -17.96 5.31 -24.59
CA THR A 28 -18.04 3.93 -24.11
C THR A 28 -16.88 3.61 -23.15
N VAL A 29 -15.65 3.95 -23.53
CA VAL A 29 -14.45 3.77 -22.70
C VAL A 29 -14.59 4.53 -21.39
N ALA A 30 -15.02 5.79 -21.44
CA ALA A 30 -15.20 6.60 -20.24
C ALA A 30 -16.19 5.98 -19.25
N ARG A 31 -17.34 5.48 -19.73
CA ARG A 31 -18.29 4.77 -18.86
C ARG A 31 -17.67 3.53 -18.22
N HIS A 32 -16.83 2.79 -18.95
CA HIS A 32 -16.15 1.61 -18.39
C HIS A 32 -15.14 1.98 -17.32
N LEU A 33 -14.39 3.06 -17.50
CA LEU A 33 -13.46 3.56 -16.49
C LEU A 33 -14.19 4.06 -15.23
N VAL A 34 -15.32 4.75 -15.38
CA VAL A 34 -16.16 5.14 -14.23
C VAL A 34 -16.70 3.90 -13.49
N ALA A 35 -17.19 2.91 -14.24
CA ALA A 35 -17.65 1.65 -13.64
C ALA A 35 -16.53 0.93 -12.88
N THR A 36 -15.32 0.92 -13.45
CA THR A 36 -14.12 0.35 -12.80
C THR A 36 -13.87 1.02 -11.46
N GLY A 37 -13.78 2.35 -11.42
CA GLY A 37 -13.50 3.08 -10.17
C GLY A 37 -14.60 2.96 -9.12
N ARG A 38 -15.87 2.79 -9.51
CA ARG A 38 -16.97 2.59 -8.55
C ARG A 38 -17.01 1.20 -7.93
N LEU A 39 -16.45 0.20 -8.61
CA LEU A 39 -16.51 -1.20 -8.19
C LEU A 39 -15.20 -1.69 -7.59
N ILE A 40 -14.10 -0.92 -7.67
CA ILE A 40 -12.76 -1.43 -7.36
C ILE A 40 -12.59 -1.91 -5.92
N ASP A 41 -13.32 -1.30 -4.97
CA ASP A 41 -13.27 -1.68 -3.55
C ASP A 41 -14.34 -2.74 -3.19
N ASP A 42 -15.48 -2.75 -3.88
CA ASP A 42 -16.64 -3.61 -3.57
C ASP A 42 -16.66 -4.93 -4.37
N ASP A 43 -16.43 -4.88 -5.69
CA ASP A 43 -16.34 -6.03 -6.59
C ASP A 43 -15.16 -5.85 -7.57
N PRO A 44 -13.92 -6.17 -7.12
CA PRO A 44 -12.73 -6.03 -7.95
C PRO A 44 -12.75 -6.86 -9.23
N ALA A 45 -13.44 -8.00 -9.23
CA ALA A 45 -13.53 -8.88 -10.39
C ALA A 45 -14.41 -8.26 -11.49
N GLU A 46 -15.55 -7.68 -11.12
CA GLU A 46 -16.39 -6.92 -12.05
C GLU A 46 -15.71 -5.62 -12.51
N ALA A 47 -15.00 -4.92 -11.61
CA ALA A 47 -14.17 -3.76 -11.94
C ALA A 47 -13.13 -4.11 -13.03
N LEU A 48 -12.41 -5.22 -12.86
CA LEU A 48 -11.43 -5.71 -13.82
C LEU A 48 -12.09 -6.05 -15.18
N ALA A 49 -13.28 -6.67 -15.17
CA ALA A 49 -14.02 -6.93 -16.40
C ALA A 49 -14.36 -5.64 -17.15
N HIS A 50 -14.77 -4.58 -16.44
CA HIS A 50 -15.00 -3.26 -17.02
C HIS A 50 -13.72 -2.64 -17.58
N ALA A 51 -12.62 -2.68 -16.85
CA ALA A 51 -11.33 -2.15 -17.29
C ALA A 51 -10.81 -2.88 -18.54
N LEU A 52 -10.94 -4.21 -18.59
CA LEU A 52 -10.57 -5.02 -19.76
C LEU A 52 -11.43 -4.70 -20.99
N ALA A 53 -12.73 -4.41 -20.80
CA ALA A 53 -13.59 -3.96 -21.89
C ALA A 53 -13.14 -2.59 -22.44
N ALA A 54 -12.75 -1.63 -21.59
CA ALA A 54 -12.14 -0.38 -22.02
C ALA A 54 -10.82 -0.62 -22.79
N ARG A 55 -9.97 -1.51 -22.29
CA ARG A 55 -8.68 -1.88 -22.91
C ARG A 55 -8.84 -2.45 -24.32
N ARG A 56 -9.87 -3.26 -24.57
CA ARG A 56 -10.16 -3.78 -25.93
C ARG A 56 -10.42 -2.67 -26.95
N LEU A 57 -10.94 -1.53 -26.51
CA LEU A 57 -11.26 -0.38 -27.35
C LEU A 57 -10.12 0.64 -27.45
N ALA A 58 -9.35 0.81 -26.38
CA ALA A 58 -8.43 1.93 -26.20
C ALA A 58 -7.09 1.52 -25.56
N SER A 59 -6.49 0.43 -26.05
CA SER A 59 -5.25 -0.15 -25.52
C SER A 59 -4.01 0.78 -25.60
N ARG A 60 -4.06 1.90 -26.33
CA ARG A 60 -2.96 2.87 -26.43
C ARG A 60 -3.14 4.10 -25.54
N ILE A 61 -4.11 4.08 -24.63
CA ILE A 61 -4.35 5.16 -23.68
C ILE A 61 -3.77 4.77 -22.32
N SER A 62 -2.92 5.61 -21.75
CA SER A 62 -2.24 5.38 -20.45
C SER A 62 -3.25 5.15 -19.33
N ALA A 63 -4.25 6.01 -19.18
CA ALA A 63 -5.26 5.86 -18.13
C ALA A 63 -6.06 4.55 -18.23
N VAL A 64 -6.19 3.98 -19.44
CA VAL A 64 -6.84 2.66 -19.60
C VAL A 64 -5.92 1.54 -19.10
N ARG A 65 -4.60 1.66 -19.28
CA ARG A 65 -3.61 0.72 -18.72
C ARG A 65 -3.56 0.79 -17.21
N GLU A 66 -3.58 2.00 -16.68
CA GLU A 66 -3.65 2.27 -15.24
C GLU A 66 -4.88 1.60 -14.61
N ALA A 67 -6.06 1.83 -15.17
CA ALA A 67 -7.31 1.26 -14.66
C ALA A 67 -7.30 -0.27 -14.66
N VAL A 68 -6.77 -0.91 -15.72
CA VAL A 68 -6.64 -2.37 -15.75
C VAL A 68 -5.63 -2.85 -14.71
N GLY A 69 -4.49 -2.16 -14.60
CA GLY A 69 -3.45 -2.53 -13.65
C GLY A 69 -3.92 -2.46 -12.19
N LEU A 70 -4.62 -1.38 -11.82
CA LEU A 70 -5.19 -1.22 -10.49
C LEU A 70 -6.34 -2.21 -10.25
N ALA A 71 -7.29 -2.35 -11.18
CA ALA A 71 -8.36 -3.34 -11.00
C ALA A 71 -7.82 -4.78 -10.89
N ALA A 72 -6.77 -5.12 -11.64
CA ALA A 72 -6.10 -6.40 -11.52
C ALA A 72 -5.41 -6.59 -10.16
N TYR A 73 -4.79 -5.53 -9.61
CA TYR A 73 -4.22 -5.55 -8.27
C TYR A 73 -5.29 -5.84 -7.21
N HIS A 74 -6.40 -5.11 -7.23
CA HIS A 74 -7.50 -5.33 -6.28
C HIS A 74 -8.17 -6.71 -6.47
N ALA A 75 -8.17 -7.26 -7.69
CA ALA A 75 -8.67 -8.61 -7.97
C ALA A 75 -7.67 -9.74 -7.64
N GLY A 76 -6.46 -9.43 -7.15
CA GLY A 76 -5.42 -10.42 -6.85
C GLY A 76 -4.72 -11.02 -8.08
N GLU A 77 -4.90 -10.41 -9.25
CA GLU A 77 -4.30 -10.83 -10.52
C GLU A 77 -2.91 -10.21 -10.71
N TRP A 78 -1.98 -10.56 -9.80
CA TRP A 78 -0.69 -9.88 -9.61
C TRP A 78 0.16 -9.76 -10.88
N GLN A 79 0.28 -10.83 -11.68
CA GLN A 79 1.05 -10.80 -12.93
C GLN A 79 0.44 -9.84 -13.96
N SER A 80 -0.89 -9.84 -14.06
CA SER A 80 -1.63 -8.93 -14.95
C SER A 80 -1.46 -7.48 -14.50
N ALA A 81 -1.54 -7.22 -13.19
CA ALA A 81 -1.29 -5.91 -12.61
C ALA A 81 0.13 -5.40 -12.94
N ILE A 82 1.16 -6.24 -12.74
CA ILE A 82 2.55 -5.90 -13.06
C ILE A 82 2.71 -5.53 -14.54
N ALA A 83 2.17 -6.35 -15.46
CA ALA A 83 2.30 -6.12 -16.89
C ALA A 83 1.67 -4.80 -17.34
N GLU A 84 0.46 -4.50 -16.87
CA GLU A 84 -0.29 -3.32 -17.26
C GLU A 84 0.27 -2.05 -16.59
N LEU A 85 0.64 -2.10 -15.31
CA LEU A 85 1.26 -0.96 -14.62
C LEU A 85 2.65 -0.64 -15.19
N ARG A 86 3.50 -1.62 -15.51
CA ARG A 86 4.77 -1.34 -16.22
C ARG A 86 4.53 -0.69 -17.58
N THR A 87 3.48 -1.10 -18.28
CA THR A 87 3.08 -0.47 -19.55
C THR A 87 2.62 0.97 -19.34
N TYR A 88 1.80 1.24 -18.31
CA TYR A 88 1.43 2.59 -17.90
C TYR A 88 2.67 3.46 -17.66
N HIS A 89 3.63 3.01 -16.84
CA HIS A 89 4.85 3.77 -16.52
C HIS A 89 5.66 4.12 -17.78
N ARG A 90 5.79 3.18 -18.72
CA ARG A 90 6.47 3.46 -20.01
C ARG A 90 5.74 4.50 -20.86
N MET A 91 4.41 4.51 -20.81
CA MET A 91 3.57 5.41 -21.62
C MET A 91 3.46 6.81 -21.01
N SER A 92 3.30 6.90 -19.68
CA SER A 92 3.11 8.17 -18.96
C SER A 92 4.44 8.81 -18.56
N GLY A 93 5.50 8.01 -18.38
CA GLY A 93 6.77 8.45 -17.79
C GLY A 93 6.72 8.68 -16.29
N LEU A 94 5.60 8.39 -15.62
CA LEU A 94 5.37 8.59 -14.19
C LEU A 94 5.71 7.32 -13.39
N GLN A 95 5.96 7.49 -12.07
CA GLN A 95 6.20 6.41 -11.11
C GLN A 95 5.09 6.22 -10.06
N SER A 96 3.87 6.70 -10.34
CA SER A 96 2.75 6.77 -9.38
C SER A 96 2.35 5.45 -8.72
N HIS A 97 2.62 4.30 -9.37
CA HIS A 97 2.19 2.97 -8.90
C HIS A 97 3.36 2.04 -8.57
N LEU A 98 4.52 2.59 -8.25
CA LEU A 98 5.71 1.80 -7.94
C LEU A 98 5.52 0.95 -6.66
N ALA A 99 4.81 1.49 -5.67
CA ALA A 99 4.44 0.75 -4.45
C ALA A 99 3.57 -0.47 -4.75
N VAL A 100 2.55 -0.31 -5.61
CA VAL A 100 1.68 -1.41 -6.06
C VAL A 100 2.47 -2.49 -6.79
N LEU A 101 3.39 -2.10 -7.67
CA LEU A 101 4.27 -3.04 -8.36
C LEU A 101 5.13 -3.86 -7.38
N ALA A 102 5.69 -3.20 -6.36
CA ALA A 102 6.49 -3.85 -5.34
C ALA A 102 5.65 -4.80 -4.48
N ASP A 103 4.42 -4.42 -4.15
CA ASP A 103 3.50 -5.25 -3.38
C ASP A 103 3.07 -6.51 -4.16
N CYS A 104 2.76 -6.36 -5.47
CA CYS A 104 2.51 -7.50 -6.35
C CYS A 104 3.69 -8.50 -6.37
N GLU A 105 4.93 -8.02 -6.48
CA GLU A 105 6.10 -8.92 -6.46
C GLU A 105 6.24 -9.62 -5.10
N ARG A 106 5.91 -8.93 -3.99
CA ARG A 106 5.88 -9.53 -2.65
C ARG A 106 4.79 -10.61 -2.54
N ALA A 107 3.58 -10.35 -3.04
CA ALA A 107 2.47 -11.30 -3.09
C ALA A 107 2.80 -12.56 -3.93
N LEU A 108 3.68 -12.42 -4.93
CA LEU A 108 4.22 -13.53 -5.72
C LEU A 108 5.38 -14.28 -5.05
N GLY A 109 5.71 -13.97 -3.80
CA GLY A 109 6.79 -14.59 -3.05
C GLY A 109 8.18 -14.15 -3.54
N ARG A 110 8.30 -12.94 -4.10
CA ARG A 110 9.56 -12.35 -4.59
C ARG A 110 9.91 -11.06 -3.84
N PRO A 111 10.04 -11.10 -2.50
CA PRO A 111 10.29 -9.91 -1.68
C PRO A 111 11.59 -9.17 -2.06
N GLU A 112 12.59 -9.86 -2.60
CA GLU A 112 13.82 -9.23 -3.10
C GLU A 112 13.53 -8.22 -4.22
N ARG A 113 12.61 -8.54 -5.14
CA ARG A 113 12.23 -7.64 -6.23
C ARG A 113 11.51 -6.39 -5.72
N ALA A 114 10.73 -6.50 -4.65
CA ALA A 114 10.11 -5.35 -4.00
C ALA A 114 11.17 -4.40 -3.42
N ILE A 115 12.21 -4.94 -2.80
CA ILE A 115 13.35 -4.16 -2.28
C ILE A 115 14.15 -3.51 -3.42
N ASP A 116 14.35 -4.22 -4.53
CA ASP A 116 15.07 -3.68 -5.69
C ASP A 116 14.29 -2.53 -6.36
N LEU A 117 12.95 -2.63 -6.46
CA LEU A 117 12.10 -1.53 -6.92
C LEU A 117 12.22 -0.29 -6.01
N PHE A 118 12.23 -0.48 -4.68
CA PHE A 118 12.46 0.62 -3.74
C PHE A 118 13.84 1.28 -3.93
N ARG A 119 14.89 0.49 -4.19
CA ARG A 119 16.25 1.02 -4.41
C ARG A 119 16.42 1.72 -5.76
N GLY A 120 15.74 1.22 -6.79
CA GLY A 120 15.78 1.77 -8.15
C GLY A 120 14.79 2.90 -8.40
N ALA A 121 14.03 3.30 -7.38
CA ALA A 121 13.10 4.40 -7.41
C ALA A 121 13.76 5.73 -7.79
N ASP A 122 13.18 6.47 -8.75
CA ASP A 122 13.62 7.80 -9.11
C ASP A 122 12.92 8.82 -8.20
N GLN A 123 13.64 9.28 -7.18
CA GLN A 123 13.12 10.16 -6.14
C GLN A 123 12.56 11.48 -6.71
N ASP A 124 13.08 11.96 -7.85
CA ASP A 124 12.62 13.20 -8.47
C ASP A 124 11.25 13.04 -9.17
N LYS A 125 10.83 11.79 -9.42
CA LYS A 125 9.55 11.45 -10.08
C LYS A 125 8.50 10.89 -9.13
N LEU A 126 8.84 10.66 -7.86
CA LEU A 126 7.95 10.10 -6.87
C LEU A 126 7.29 11.19 -6.04
N ASP A 127 5.97 11.17 -6.00
CA ASP A 127 5.24 11.90 -4.99
C ASP A 127 5.56 11.33 -3.58
N GLN A 128 5.57 12.20 -2.58
CA GLN A 128 5.93 11.82 -1.21
C GLN A 128 5.03 10.71 -0.67
N ALA A 129 3.73 10.71 -0.96
CA ALA A 129 2.82 9.66 -0.50
C ALA A 129 3.22 8.30 -1.10
N VAL A 130 3.49 8.26 -2.40
CA VAL A 130 3.93 7.05 -3.10
C VAL A 130 5.28 6.56 -2.57
N ALA A 131 6.21 7.47 -2.26
CA ALA A 131 7.50 7.12 -1.68
C ALA A 131 7.36 6.47 -0.29
N ILE A 132 6.44 6.96 0.55
CA ILE A 132 6.16 6.37 1.86
C ILE A 132 5.47 5.01 1.73
N GLU A 133 4.50 4.86 0.84
CA GLU A 133 3.88 3.55 0.58
C GLU A 133 4.91 2.53 0.07
N LEU A 134 5.81 2.94 -0.83
CA LEU A 134 6.88 2.07 -1.32
C LEU A 134 7.86 1.69 -0.19
N LEU A 135 8.17 2.62 0.73
CA LEU A 135 8.97 2.35 1.93
C LEU A 135 8.30 1.30 2.83
N ILE A 136 6.99 1.43 3.07
CA ILE A 136 6.20 0.47 3.86
C ILE A 136 6.28 -0.93 3.23
N VAL A 137 6.03 -1.02 1.91
CA VAL A 137 6.08 -2.29 1.16
C VAL A 137 7.47 -2.92 1.22
N ALA A 138 8.54 -2.12 1.10
CA ALA A 138 9.92 -2.60 1.15
C ALA A 138 10.33 -3.05 2.57
N ALA A 139 9.85 -2.37 3.62
CA ALA A 139 10.04 -2.81 5.00
C ALA A 139 9.32 -4.14 5.26
N GLY A 140 8.08 -4.31 4.77
CA GLY A 140 7.36 -5.58 4.80
C GLY A 140 8.15 -6.71 4.11
N ALA A 141 8.68 -6.44 2.92
CA ALA A 141 9.51 -7.39 2.18
C ALA A 141 10.80 -7.81 2.94
N ARG A 142 11.41 -6.92 3.72
CA ARG A 142 12.49 -7.30 4.65
C ARG A 142 12.01 -8.24 5.74
N GLY A 143 10.82 -7.99 6.28
CA GLY A 143 10.15 -8.87 7.24
C GLY A 143 9.96 -10.29 6.71
N ASP A 144 9.49 -10.42 5.46
CA ASP A 144 9.29 -11.70 4.77
C ASP A 144 10.61 -12.49 4.61
N LEU A 145 11.73 -11.78 4.42
CA LEU A 145 13.08 -12.35 4.40
C LEU A 145 13.65 -12.67 5.80
N GLY A 146 12.85 -12.51 6.85
CA GLY A 146 13.27 -12.69 8.25
C GLY A 146 14.13 -11.55 8.81
N GLN A 147 14.32 -10.47 8.05
CA GLN A 147 15.17 -9.33 8.42
C GLN A 147 14.37 -8.28 9.21
N LYS A 148 13.69 -8.74 10.27
CA LYS A 148 12.69 -7.95 11.01
C LYS A 148 13.28 -6.69 11.67
N ASP A 149 14.48 -6.76 12.22
CA ASP A 149 15.16 -5.58 12.78
C ASP A 149 15.45 -4.52 11.70
N ALA A 150 15.80 -4.95 10.48
CA ALA A 150 16.01 -4.04 9.36
C ALA A 150 14.70 -3.37 8.92
N ALA A 151 13.58 -4.11 8.93
CA ALA A 151 12.26 -3.56 8.66
C ALA A 151 11.90 -2.43 9.65
N VAL A 152 12.12 -2.65 10.96
CA VAL A 152 11.92 -1.62 11.99
C VAL A 152 12.79 -0.40 11.70
N ALA A 153 14.09 -0.59 11.44
CA ALA A 153 15.03 0.51 11.19
C ALA A 153 14.67 1.32 9.94
N MET A 154 14.18 0.68 8.87
CA MET A 154 13.77 1.36 7.63
C MET A 154 12.62 2.34 7.85
N LEU A 155 11.66 2.00 8.72
CA LEU A 155 10.46 2.80 8.96
C LEU A 155 10.70 4.00 9.90
N GLN A 156 11.88 4.11 10.52
CA GLN A 156 12.27 5.22 11.40
C GLN A 156 12.67 6.48 10.61
N VAL A 157 11.76 6.97 9.77
CA VAL A 157 11.91 8.20 8.98
C VAL A 157 11.32 9.40 9.72
N ARG A 158 11.67 10.62 9.32
CA ARG A 158 11.15 11.85 9.96
C ARG A 158 9.62 11.97 9.86
N GLU A 159 9.05 11.43 8.78
CA GLU A 159 7.62 11.46 8.49
C GLU A 159 6.82 10.63 9.51
N LEU A 160 7.44 9.64 10.17
CA LEU A 160 6.81 8.80 11.19
C LEU A 160 6.30 9.62 12.39
N THR A 161 7.03 10.68 12.74
CA THR A 161 6.75 11.57 13.89
C THR A 161 6.25 12.96 13.48
N ALA A 162 5.87 13.17 12.23
CA ALA A 162 5.32 14.44 11.79
C ALA A 162 3.94 14.67 12.43
N ASP A 163 3.67 15.90 12.86
CA ASP A 163 2.42 16.29 13.51
C ASP A 163 1.34 16.70 12.48
N GLU A 164 1.74 17.03 11.25
CA GLU A 164 0.81 17.43 10.21
C GLU A 164 -0.07 16.26 9.76
N PRO A 165 -1.39 16.48 9.57
CA PRO A 165 -2.27 15.47 8.99
C PRO A 165 -1.82 15.21 7.55
N THR A 166 -1.38 13.99 7.30
CA THR A 166 -0.90 13.53 5.98
C THR A 166 -1.56 12.20 5.63
N PRO A 167 -1.83 11.92 4.34
CA PRO A 167 -2.54 10.71 3.93
C PRO A 167 -1.88 9.40 4.37
N TRP A 168 -0.55 9.39 4.53
CA TRP A 168 0.20 8.19 4.88
C TRP A 168 0.39 7.99 6.39
N ALA A 169 -0.02 8.94 7.24
CA ALA A 169 0.33 8.94 8.66
C ALA A 169 -0.16 7.68 9.40
N ALA A 170 -1.43 7.32 9.21
CA ALA A 170 -2.02 6.14 9.82
C ALA A 170 -1.28 4.87 9.39
N ARG A 171 -1.16 4.65 8.07
CA ARG A 171 -0.51 3.46 7.47
C ARG A 171 0.97 3.32 7.84
N LEU A 172 1.74 4.42 7.86
CA LEU A 172 3.15 4.40 8.25
C LEU A 172 3.34 4.03 9.73
N ARG A 173 2.53 4.62 10.61
CA ARG A 173 2.59 4.33 12.06
C ARG A 173 2.13 2.92 12.36
N TYR A 174 1.10 2.46 11.66
CA TYR A 174 0.63 1.07 11.72
C TYR A 174 1.75 0.09 11.33
N ALA A 175 2.36 0.28 10.17
CA ALA A 175 3.44 -0.58 9.69
C ALA A 175 4.63 -0.62 10.65
N TYR A 176 4.96 0.51 11.28
CA TYR A 176 6.00 0.58 12.29
C TYR A 176 5.62 -0.17 13.58
N ALA A 177 4.37 -0.05 14.03
CA ALA A 177 3.86 -0.79 15.18
C ALA A 177 3.91 -2.31 14.96
N ASP A 178 3.49 -2.77 13.78
CA ASP A 178 3.57 -4.18 13.39
C ASP A 178 5.01 -4.69 13.33
N ALA A 179 5.92 -3.90 12.75
CA ALA A 179 7.34 -4.23 12.70
C ALA A 179 7.95 -4.37 14.12
N LEU A 180 7.58 -3.46 15.04
CA LEU A 180 7.98 -3.54 16.45
C LEU A 180 7.45 -4.80 17.14
N LEU A 181 6.18 -5.14 16.89
CA LEU A 181 5.57 -6.34 17.44
C LEU A 181 6.27 -7.61 16.93
N ALA A 182 6.64 -7.63 15.64
CA ALA A 182 7.31 -8.76 15.01
C ALA A 182 8.70 -9.07 15.61
N VAL A 183 9.36 -8.08 16.23
CA VAL A 183 10.63 -8.24 16.99
C VAL A 183 10.43 -8.33 18.51
N GLY A 184 9.18 -8.42 18.98
CA GLY A 184 8.85 -8.61 20.40
C GLY A 184 8.85 -7.32 21.24
N ARG A 185 8.92 -6.14 20.62
CA ARG A 185 8.86 -4.83 21.31
C ARG A 185 7.40 -4.41 21.56
N ARG A 186 6.67 -5.23 22.32
CA ARG A 186 5.21 -5.12 22.53
C ARG A 186 4.76 -3.77 23.07
N ASP A 187 5.43 -3.24 24.09
CA ASP A 187 5.03 -1.98 24.74
C ASP A 187 5.16 -0.79 23.77
N GLU A 188 6.19 -0.79 22.94
CA GLU A 188 6.38 0.24 21.92
C GLU A 188 5.38 0.06 20.77
N ALA A 189 5.15 -1.18 20.32
CA ALA A 189 4.14 -1.47 19.31
C ALA A 189 2.77 -0.94 19.73
N ARG A 190 2.38 -1.16 20.99
CA ARG A 190 1.15 -0.63 21.57
C ARG A 190 1.06 0.89 21.46
N GLU A 191 2.10 1.62 21.87
CA GLU A 191 2.12 3.09 21.75
C GLU A 191 1.93 3.53 20.29
N TRP A 192 2.56 2.84 19.34
CA TRP A 192 2.47 3.20 17.93
C TRP A 192 1.14 2.83 17.28
N PHE A 193 0.51 1.71 17.68
CA PHE A 193 -0.86 1.44 17.25
C PHE A 193 -1.84 2.50 17.77
N SER A 194 -1.65 3.03 18.98
CA SER A 194 -2.47 4.16 19.49
C SER A 194 -2.35 5.37 18.58
N ARG A 195 -1.12 5.74 18.19
CA ARG A 195 -0.88 6.87 17.29
C ARG A 195 -1.34 6.63 15.86
N ALA A 196 -1.39 5.37 15.42
CA ALA A 196 -1.97 4.98 14.15
C ALA A 196 -3.49 5.17 14.19
N ALA A 197 -4.16 4.63 15.22
CA ALA A 197 -5.60 4.78 15.43
C ALA A 197 -6.03 6.25 15.55
N ASP A 198 -5.25 7.08 16.27
CA ASP A 198 -5.52 8.52 16.40
C ASP A 198 -5.43 9.27 15.05
N ALA A 199 -4.62 8.76 14.12
CA ALA A 199 -4.43 9.35 12.80
C ALA A 199 -5.38 8.79 11.74
N ASP A 200 -6.04 7.68 12.03
CA ASP A 200 -6.87 6.94 11.09
C ASP A 200 -8.32 7.45 11.11
N SER A 201 -8.53 8.66 10.60
CA SER A 201 -9.85 9.29 10.56
C SER A 201 -10.83 8.61 9.62
N ASP A 202 -10.32 7.92 8.61
CA ASP A 202 -11.10 7.32 7.52
C ASP A 202 -11.30 5.80 7.71
N GLY A 203 -10.69 5.20 8.74
CA GLY A 203 -10.83 3.78 9.06
C GLY A 203 -10.12 2.87 8.07
N GLU A 204 -8.95 3.30 7.57
CA GLU A 204 -8.13 2.56 6.61
C GLU A 204 -7.36 1.40 7.25
N THR A 205 -7.23 1.37 8.58
CA THR A 205 -6.48 0.38 9.35
C THR A 205 -7.31 -0.19 10.50
N ASP A 206 -6.94 -1.37 10.96
CA ASP A 206 -7.51 -2.03 12.15
C ASP A 206 -6.73 -1.67 13.44
N ALA A 207 -6.01 -0.54 13.47
CA ALA A 207 -5.12 -0.17 14.57
C ALA A 207 -5.80 -0.18 15.96
N ALA A 208 -7.06 0.27 16.03
CA ALA A 208 -7.84 0.29 17.26
C ALA A 208 -8.18 -1.13 17.76
N GLU A 209 -8.46 -2.06 16.85
CA GLU A 209 -8.72 -3.47 17.18
C GLU A 209 -7.44 -4.14 17.68
N ARG A 210 -6.32 -3.92 16.98
CA ARG A 210 -4.99 -4.42 17.38
C ARG A 210 -4.59 -3.95 18.77
N LEU A 211 -4.94 -2.72 19.18
CA LEU A 211 -4.71 -2.25 20.55
C LEU A 211 -5.47 -3.05 21.60
N LEU A 212 -6.74 -3.34 21.33
CA LEU A 212 -7.60 -4.10 22.23
C LEU A 212 -7.08 -5.54 22.38
N GLU A 213 -6.67 -6.17 21.29
CA GLU A 213 -5.99 -7.47 21.32
C GLU A 213 -4.70 -7.42 22.17
N LEU A 214 -3.91 -6.36 22.03
CA LEU A 214 -2.70 -6.14 22.84
C LEU A 214 -3.01 -5.89 24.33
N ASP A 215 -4.22 -5.47 24.69
CA ASP A 215 -4.70 -5.38 26.07
C ASP A 215 -5.32 -6.68 26.59
N GLY A 216 -5.48 -7.69 25.74
CA GLY A 216 -6.19 -8.91 26.09
C GLY A 216 -7.71 -8.74 26.11
N VAL A 217 -8.22 -7.69 25.47
CA VAL A 217 -9.64 -7.51 25.18
C VAL A 217 -9.89 -8.12 23.82
N LEU A 218 -10.44 -9.34 23.80
CA LEU A 218 -10.95 -9.94 22.57
C LEU A 218 -12.30 -9.29 22.27
N ILE A 219 -12.41 -8.60 21.14
CA ILE A 219 -13.73 -8.34 20.55
C ILE A 219 -14.14 -9.68 19.95
N GLU A 220 -15.02 -10.40 20.63
CA GLU A 220 -15.78 -11.46 19.97
C GLU A 220 -16.58 -10.74 18.87
N GLY A 221 -16.25 -11.02 17.61
CA GLY A 221 -17.02 -10.51 16.49
C GLY A 221 -18.48 -10.88 16.71
N ASP A 222 -19.40 -9.96 16.40
CA ASP A 222 -20.85 -10.16 16.43
C ASP A 222 -21.31 -11.17 15.34
N ASP A 223 -20.48 -12.17 15.02
CA ASP A 223 -20.82 -13.38 14.30
C ASP A 223 -21.60 -14.31 15.25
N GLU A 224 -22.67 -13.81 15.88
CA GLU A 224 -23.69 -14.63 16.53
C GLU A 224 -24.54 -15.35 15.46
N ASP A 225 -23.90 -16.18 14.64
CA ASP A 225 -24.56 -17.11 13.73
C ASP A 225 -23.82 -18.46 13.66
N GLU A 226 -23.15 -18.90 14.74
CA GLU A 226 -22.73 -20.31 14.85
C GLU A 226 -22.72 -20.88 16.30
N ALA A 227 -23.45 -20.28 17.24
CA ALA A 227 -23.60 -20.82 18.60
C ALA A 227 -24.91 -21.62 18.76
N ALA A 228 -25.11 -22.67 17.94
CA ALA A 228 -26.29 -23.53 18.10
C ALA A 228 -26.06 -25.02 17.78
N LEU A 229 -24.86 -25.59 17.87
CA LEU A 229 -24.69 -27.04 17.70
C LEU A 229 -23.55 -27.65 18.52
N GLU A 230 -23.42 -27.40 19.83
CA GLU A 230 -22.52 -28.23 20.65
C GLU A 230 -22.87 -28.24 22.16
N ASP A 231 -24.09 -28.65 22.51
CA ASP A 231 -24.34 -29.19 23.85
C ASP A 231 -25.16 -30.48 23.79
N MET A 232 -24.48 -31.57 23.40
CA MET A 232 -24.82 -32.93 23.80
C MET A 232 -23.54 -33.64 24.23
N VAL A 233 -23.00 -33.22 25.37
CA VAL A 233 -21.86 -33.89 26.01
C VAL A 233 -22.26 -35.29 26.48
N ALA A 234 -21.47 -36.24 25.97
CA ALA A 234 -21.46 -37.66 26.31
C ALA A 234 -21.25 -37.93 27.81
N GLY A 235 -22.01 -38.87 28.35
CA GLY A 235 -21.79 -39.44 29.68
C GLY A 235 -20.60 -40.42 29.70
N PRO A 236 -19.84 -40.52 30.81
CA PRO A 236 -18.64 -41.34 30.87
C PRO A 236 -18.94 -42.78 31.32
N GLY A 237 -18.24 -43.76 30.74
CA GLY A 237 -18.05 -45.08 31.37
C GLY A 237 -18.08 -46.28 30.44
N SER A 238 -16.90 -46.82 30.13
CA SER A 238 -16.68 -48.25 29.85
C SER A 238 -15.57 -48.73 30.81
N PRO A 239 -15.44 -50.03 31.18
CA PRO A 239 -15.55 -51.18 30.27
C PRO A 239 -16.12 -52.50 30.87
N GLY A 240 -16.53 -53.43 29.99
CA GLY A 240 -16.86 -54.81 30.38
C GLY A 240 -16.93 -55.77 29.18
N ALA A 241 -15.99 -56.71 29.14
CA ALA A 241 -15.73 -57.70 28.10
C ALA A 241 -16.90 -58.68 27.81
N VAL A 242 -16.96 -59.22 26.58
CA VAL A 242 -16.84 -60.67 26.26
C VAL A 242 -16.81 -60.92 24.74
N ALA A 243 -16.08 -61.97 24.36
CA ALA A 243 -15.74 -62.41 23.00
C ALA A 243 -16.82 -63.27 22.30
N VAL A 244 -16.67 -63.49 20.97
CA VAL A 244 -16.55 -64.80 20.26
C VAL A 244 -16.82 -64.64 18.74
N HIS A 245 -15.74 -64.73 17.93
CA HIS A 245 -15.44 -65.59 16.74
C HIS A 245 -16.50 -65.98 15.64
N PRO A 246 -16.07 -66.47 14.44
CA PRO A 246 -16.43 -65.94 13.11
C PRO A 246 -17.07 -67.00 12.16
N ASP A 247 -17.35 -66.64 10.91
CA ASP A 247 -17.06 -67.40 9.67
C ASP A 247 -18.01 -67.10 8.49
N ALA A 248 -17.50 -67.43 7.29
CA ALA A 248 -18.11 -67.53 5.94
C ALA A 248 -18.11 -66.21 5.13
N ASP A 249 -17.18 -65.97 4.21
CA ASP A 249 -16.77 -66.70 2.99
C ASP A 249 -17.76 -66.54 1.81
N LEU A 250 -17.18 -66.53 0.60
CA LEU A 250 -17.76 -66.65 -0.75
C LEU A 250 -17.79 -65.40 -1.67
N THR A 251 -16.67 -65.24 -2.39
CA THR A 251 -16.52 -65.29 -3.88
C THR A 251 -17.47 -64.46 -4.76
N GLY A 252 -16.97 -63.52 -5.58
CA GLY A 252 -16.62 -63.74 -7.01
C GLY A 252 -17.81 -63.45 -7.93
N GLY A 253 -17.79 -62.76 -9.08
CA GLY A 253 -16.75 -62.29 -9.98
C GLY A 253 -17.38 -62.22 -11.39
N GLY A 254 -17.21 -61.09 -12.10
CA GLY A 254 -17.42 -60.90 -13.55
C GLY A 254 -18.85 -60.69 -14.05
N ASP A 255 -19.12 -60.16 -15.24
CA ASP A 255 -18.39 -59.35 -16.24
C ASP A 255 -19.44 -59.04 -17.35
N GLN A 256 -19.29 -57.91 -18.06
CA GLN A 256 -19.90 -57.56 -19.36
C GLN A 256 -21.44 -57.56 -19.51
N ALA A 257 -22.09 -56.90 -20.46
CA ALA A 257 -21.92 -55.79 -21.41
C ALA A 257 -23.24 -55.80 -22.20
N ASP A 258 -23.75 -54.67 -22.69
CA ASP A 258 -24.35 -54.57 -24.04
C ASP A 258 -24.94 -53.17 -24.30
N ASP A 259 -24.64 -52.72 -25.51
CA ASP A 259 -25.00 -51.48 -26.21
C ASP A 259 -26.50 -51.36 -26.54
N ALA A 260 -26.99 -50.11 -26.68
CA ALA A 260 -27.37 -49.52 -27.97
C ALA A 260 -28.43 -48.39 -27.87
N ASP A 261 -28.00 -47.21 -28.33
CA ASP A 261 -28.65 -46.33 -29.33
C ASP A 261 -30.06 -45.74 -29.10
N SER A 262 -30.13 -44.39 -29.03
CA SER A 262 -31.05 -43.53 -29.83
C SER A 262 -30.96 -42.05 -29.42
N ALA A 263 -30.42 -41.21 -30.32
CA ALA A 263 -30.77 -39.78 -30.44
C ALA A 263 -32.14 -39.63 -31.18
N PRO A 264 -32.86 -38.48 -31.26
CA PRO A 264 -32.34 -37.11 -31.43
C PRO A 264 -33.15 -35.93 -30.81
N SER A 265 -32.54 -34.73 -30.71
CA SER A 265 -32.90 -33.55 -31.53
C SER A 265 -32.30 -32.25 -30.97
N SER A 266 -32.04 -31.36 -31.92
CA SER A 266 -31.34 -30.07 -31.89
C SER A 266 -32.04 -28.94 -31.14
N VAL A 267 -31.24 -28.14 -30.42
CA VAL A 267 -31.48 -26.70 -30.21
C VAL A 267 -30.15 -25.97 -30.29
N ASP A 268 -30.01 -25.16 -31.34
CA ASP A 268 -28.92 -24.22 -31.56
C ASP A 268 -28.95 -23.10 -30.52
N VAL A 269 -27.88 -22.97 -29.73
CA VAL A 269 -27.56 -21.73 -29.02
C VAL A 269 -26.12 -21.38 -29.36
N ASP A 270 -26.01 -20.31 -30.14
CA ASP A 270 -24.81 -19.60 -30.54
C ASP A 270 -23.91 -19.29 -29.32
N ARG A 271 -22.90 -20.13 -29.10
CA ARG A 271 -21.79 -19.86 -28.18
C ARG A 271 -20.64 -19.34 -29.01
N ASN A 272 -20.53 -18.01 -29.01
CA ASN A 272 -19.36 -17.28 -29.46
C ASN A 272 -18.10 -17.84 -28.75
N PRO A 273 -17.05 -18.26 -29.48
CA PRO A 273 -15.88 -18.86 -28.86
C PRO A 273 -15.10 -17.80 -28.07
N VAL A 274 -14.85 -18.11 -26.81
CA VAL A 274 -13.88 -17.42 -25.95
C VAL A 274 -12.51 -17.47 -26.65
N PRO A 275 -11.83 -16.33 -26.90
CA PRO A 275 -10.44 -16.38 -27.32
C PRO A 275 -9.62 -16.93 -26.14
N GLN A 276 -8.99 -18.08 -26.34
CA GLN A 276 -7.98 -18.63 -25.44
C GLN A 276 -6.84 -17.61 -25.35
N LEU A 277 -6.58 -17.14 -24.13
CA LEU A 277 -5.43 -16.31 -23.79
C LEU A 277 -4.20 -17.22 -23.59
N ASP A 278 -3.80 -17.92 -24.65
CA ASP A 278 -2.56 -18.70 -24.69
C ASP A 278 -1.74 -18.18 -25.87
N ASP A 279 -1.11 -17.01 -25.72
CA ASP A 279 -0.02 -16.52 -26.59
C ASP A 279 0.63 -15.23 -26.04
N LEU A 280 1.01 -15.23 -24.75
CA LEU A 280 2.10 -14.38 -24.28
C LEU A 280 3.24 -15.30 -23.84
N ALA A 281 3.82 -15.96 -24.84
CA ALA A 281 5.15 -16.53 -24.73
C ALA A 281 6.15 -15.36 -24.57
N ASP A 282 6.83 -15.37 -23.42
CA ASP A 282 8.28 -15.26 -23.35
C ASP A 282 8.89 -13.97 -23.90
N ASP A 283 8.76 -12.88 -23.15
CA ASP A 283 9.82 -11.89 -23.04
C ASP A 283 10.50 -12.12 -21.69
N GLU A 284 11.36 -13.13 -21.64
CA GLU A 284 12.45 -13.16 -20.65
C GLU A 284 13.24 -11.86 -20.83
N LEU A 285 13.01 -10.90 -19.95
CA LEU A 285 13.90 -9.76 -19.78
C LEU A 285 15.29 -10.32 -19.50
N THR A 286 16.19 -10.20 -20.49
CA THR A 286 17.57 -10.61 -20.32
C THR A 286 18.26 -9.71 -19.30
N ASP A 287 19.17 -10.27 -18.50
CA ASP A 287 20.00 -9.53 -17.52
C ASP A 287 20.84 -8.39 -18.15
N GLU A 288 20.87 -8.25 -19.48
CA GLU A 288 21.51 -7.14 -20.19
C GLU A 288 20.72 -5.83 -20.09
N GLU A 289 19.38 -5.84 -20.12
CA GLU A 289 18.57 -4.61 -20.11
C GLU A 289 18.51 -3.95 -18.72
N ALA A 290 18.77 -4.71 -17.65
CA ALA A 290 18.90 -4.18 -16.29
C ALA A 290 20.22 -3.40 -16.08
N ARG A 291 21.24 -3.61 -16.94
CA ARG A 291 22.55 -2.93 -16.82
C ARG A 291 22.60 -1.57 -17.51
N ASP A 292 21.72 -1.34 -18.49
CA ASP A 292 21.71 -0.07 -19.23
C ASP A 292 21.23 1.12 -18.38
N LEU A 293 20.49 0.87 -17.28
CA LEU A 293 20.10 1.91 -16.33
C LEU A 293 21.20 2.32 -15.34
N VAL A 294 22.35 1.63 -15.33
CA VAL A 294 23.42 1.82 -14.32
C VAL A 294 24.75 2.29 -14.91
N SER A 295 24.89 2.41 -16.24
CA SER A 295 26.18 2.75 -16.88
C SER A 295 26.36 4.21 -17.29
N GLU A 296 25.34 5.08 -17.21
CA GLU A 296 25.46 6.49 -17.61
C GLU A 296 26.04 7.44 -16.53
N ARG A 297 26.76 6.91 -15.52
CA ARG A 297 27.49 7.73 -14.54
C ARG A 297 28.91 7.25 -14.33
N ASP A 298 29.74 7.35 -15.37
CA ASP A 298 31.19 7.43 -15.24
C ASP A 298 31.79 8.03 -16.52
N ASP A 299 31.75 9.36 -16.68
CA ASP A 299 32.68 10.05 -17.57
C ASP A 299 32.79 11.56 -17.26
N VAL A 300 33.67 11.88 -16.32
CA VAL A 300 34.43 13.14 -16.31
C VAL A 300 35.76 12.91 -15.61
N SER A 301 36.74 12.40 -16.36
CA SER A 301 38.16 12.60 -16.04
C SER A 301 38.68 13.87 -16.73
N ASP A 302 39.71 14.44 -16.09
CA ASP A 302 40.77 15.26 -16.68
C ASP A 302 40.49 16.74 -16.96
N ARG A 303 40.92 17.61 -16.04
CA ARG A 303 41.84 18.72 -16.37
C ARG A 303 42.89 18.94 -15.27
N GLU A 304 44.13 18.89 -15.73
CA GLU A 304 45.40 18.95 -15.00
C GLU A 304 45.77 20.34 -14.43
N ASP A 305 46.70 20.26 -13.48
CA ASP A 305 47.50 21.31 -12.85
C ASP A 305 48.11 22.36 -13.80
N VAL A 306 48.14 23.62 -13.36
CA VAL A 306 49.23 24.56 -13.66
C VAL A 306 49.57 25.38 -12.41
N ALA A 307 50.79 25.18 -11.91
CA ALA A 307 51.44 26.01 -10.90
C ALA A 307 52.13 27.25 -11.53
N GLY A 308 52.23 28.35 -10.77
CA GLY A 308 53.43 29.21 -10.82
C GLY A 308 53.28 30.74 -10.73
N HIS A 309 53.83 31.29 -9.63
CA HIS A 309 54.62 32.54 -9.50
C HIS A 309 53.88 33.90 -9.37
N GLY A 310 53.92 34.60 -8.22
CA GLY A 310 54.96 35.55 -7.73
C GLY A 310 54.39 37.00 -7.86
N THR A 311 54.50 38.00 -6.98
CA THR A 311 55.53 38.46 -6.02
C THR A 311 54.96 39.57 -5.09
N SER A 312 55.68 39.87 -3.97
CA SER A 312 55.83 41.18 -3.25
C SER A 312 54.59 41.85 -2.64
N GLU A 313 54.57 42.46 -1.45
CA GLU A 313 55.61 43.08 -0.60
C GLU A 313 55.03 43.38 0.80
N ASP A 314 55.93 43.72 1.73
CA ASP A 314 55.83 43.97 3.17
C ASP A 314 54.74 44.99 3.63
N VAL A 315 54.32 45.10 4.90
CA VAL A 315 55.03 45.81 6.00
C VAL A 315 54.19 45.76 7.31
N GLU A 316 54.85 45.35 8.41
CA GLU A 316 54.81 45.79 9.85
C GLU A 316 53.50 45.79 10.66
N SER A 317 53.43 45.03 11.77
CA SER A 317 53.75 45.40 13.19
C SER A 317 52.75 46.45 13.75
N ASP A 318 52.14 46.30 14.92
CA ASP A 318 52.70 45.95 16.23
C ASP A 318 51.54 45.56 17.18
N GLY A 319 51.81 44.70 18.17
CA GLY A 319 50.88 44.46 19.28
C GLY A 319 50.88 45.63 20.30
N PRO A 320 50.52 45.41 21.58
CA PRO A 320 50.02 44.19 22.20
C PRO A 320 48.86 44.42 23.22
N SER A 321 48.26 43.32 23.70
CA SER A 321 48.02 42.97 25.12
C SER A 321 47.67 44.11 26.10
N ARG A 322 46.67 44.04 26.98
CA ARG A 322 46.39 42.97 27.96
C ARG A 322 45.41 43.52 29.02
N ASP A 323 44.83 42.61 29.81
CA ASP A 323 44.44 42.79 31.23
C ASP A 323 43.17 43.65 31.49
N VAL A 324 42.24 43.33 32.41
CA VAL A 324 42.22 42.45 33.58
C VAL A 324 40.77 42.45 34.15
N GLU A 325 40.37 41.33 34.77
CA GLU A 325 39.44 41.14 35.94
C GLU A 325 38.14 41.98 36.02
N GLY A 326 36.96 41.43 36.30
CA GLY A 326 36.62 40.45 37.35
C GLY A 326 35.80 41.15 38.44
N ASP A 327 34.85 40.41 39.03
CA ASP A 327 34.01 40.77 40.21
C ASP A 327 32.83 41.72 39.95
N GLY A 328 31.64 41.58 40.53
CA GLY A 328 31.13 40.69 41.56
C GLY A 328 29.85 41.31 42.16
N ALA A 329 28.82 40.46 42.36
CA ALA A 329 27.81 40.48 43.43
C ALA A 329 26.96 41.75 43.77
N SER A 330 25.66 41.63 43.47
CA SER A 330 24.46 41.74 44.36
C SER A 330 24.16 42.94 45.30
N ASP A 331 22.84 43.02 45.59
CA ASP A 331 22.10 43.79 46.62
C ASP A 331 21.79 45.27 46.29
N ASP A 332 20.66 45.87 46.64
CA ASP A 332 19.36 45.50 47.24
C ASP A 332 18.56 46.84 47.26
N VAL A 333 17.26 46.76 47.57
CA VAL A 333 16.39 47.85 48.07
C VAL A 333 15.82 48.88 47.07
N GLY A 334 14.55 48.63 46.70
CA GLY A 334 13.44 49.25 47.43
C GLY A 334 12.68 50.41 46.80
N ARG A 335 11.36 50.36 47.09
CA ARG A 335 10.43 51.50 47.32
C ARG A 335 10.07 52.34 46.08
N ASP A 336 8.86 52.83 45.89
CA ASP A 336 7.66 52.91 46.71
C ASP A 336 6.51 53.46 45.83
N GLU A 337 5.31 53.46 46.40
CA GLU A 337 4.27 54.47 46.20
C GLU A 337 3.20 54.36 45.06
N VAL A 338 2.01 53.90 45.51
CA VAL A 338 0.66 54.55 45.51
C VAL A 338 0.10 55.21 44.25
N SER A 339 -1.21 55.33 44.02
CA SER A 339 -2.44 54.67 44.48
C SER A 339 -3.60 55.42 43.81
N ASP A 340 -4.71 54.72 43.64
CA ASP A 340 -6.08 55.23 43.85
C ASP A 340 -6.85 55.84 42.66
N GLY A 341 -8.15 55.49 42.60
CA GLY A 341 -9.09 56.01 41.60
C GLY A 341 -10.31 55.12 41.34
N VAL A 342 -11.17 55.01 42.34
CA VAL A 342 -12.42 54.22 42.41
C VAL A 342 -13.57 54.78 41.55
N ASP A 343 -14.55 53.90 41.26
CA ASP A 343 -16.02 54.15 41.30
C ASP A 343 -16.79 54.22 39.95
N ARG A 344 -17.67 53.24 39.64
CA ARG A 344 -19.12 53.26 40.01
C ARG A 344 -19.95 52.12 39.40
N ARG A 345 -20.98 51.75 40.17
CA ARG A 345 -21.94 50.64 40.02
C ARG A 345 -23.12 50.98 39.09
N GLY A 346 -23.64 49.91 38.43
CA GLY A 346 -24.96 49.53 37.87
C GLY A 346 -26.15 50.52 37.77
N PRO A 347 -27.42 50.03 37.60
CA PRO A 347 -27.92 48.65 37.46
C PRO A 347 -28.98 48.44 36.34
N GLU A 348 -29.55 47.23 36.25
CA GLU A 348 -31.00 46.92 36.18
C GLU A 348 -31.39 45.74 35.26
N ALA A 349 -32.44 45.06 35.69
CA ALA A 349 -32.93 43.75 35.29
C ALA A 349 -34.32 43.82 34.66
N GLU A 350 -34.77 42.65 34.18
CA GLU A 350 -36.15 42.20 33.90
C GLU A 350 -36.82 42.58 32.57
N GLY A 351 -37.50 41.59 31.96
CA GLY A 351 -38.44 41.88 30.88
C GLY A 351 -39.07 40.75 30.04
N ARG A 352 -39.51 39.64 30.64
CA ARG A 352 -40.48 38.63 30.14
C ARG A 352 -40.12 37.65 29.01
#